data_AF-V4K0B8-F1
#
_entry.id   AF-V4K0B8-F1
#
_cell.length_a   1.000
_cell.length_b   1.000
_cell.length_c   1.000
_cell.angle_alpha   90.00
_cell.angle_beta   90.00
_cell.angle_gamma   90.00
#
_symmetry.space_group_name_H-M   'P 1'
#
loop_
_entity.id
_entity.type
_entity.pdbx_description
1 polymer ?
#
loop_
_entity_poly.entity_id
_entity_poly.type
_entity_poly.pdbx_seq_one_letter_code
_entity_poly.pdbx_strand_id
1 'polypeptide(L)'
;MPPDAGANDNGSGSAAIAEAAIALSKLIDRGALAQPSSTIRFIWIPEYTGSSVAFTKTFKGLITQVLNFDMVGVEPGNGNGPLRVVASSLSAMGEADAALAESTDLVSEALGFEGHRLVAYDGGSDHDVATALGMPSAMLNGWPDVNYHTDLDDLDRVSRRMLRLSASVAAASVYTLASSPPDPRTFRSQLLNTIVSRHLLSGDEVAARLARSLMAKAMGLQEASGAPEGWPPNVDVTVKSRPPMIESLRSIARRSLDAALRVAGMMASAGQQAYTVYLREGVFLATPDRTLGEVASLLAAEYGTAAVSVERLTELFSLLADIKMVELG
;
A
#
# COMPACT_ATOMS: atom_id res chain seq x y z
N MET A 1 9.44 -13.23 -27.46
CA MET A 1 9.99 -11.87 -27.27
C MET A 1 9.99 -11.60 -25.77
N PRO A 2 10.85 -10.71 -25.24
CA PRO A 2 10.54 -10.09 -23.96
C PRO A 2 9.21 -9.33 -24.11
N PRO A 3 8.42 -9.10 -23.05
CA PRO A 3 7.22 -8.27 -23.17
C PRO A 3 7.66 -6.87 -23.61
N ASP A 4 7.27 -6.48 -24.83
CA ASP A 4 7.88 -5.35 -25.56
C ASP A 4 7.17 -4.00 -25.35
N ALA A 5 6.09 -3.94 -24.56
CA ALA A 5 5.52 -2.67 -24.11
C ALA A 5 5.01 -2.80 -22.67
N GLY A 6 5.55 -1.94 -21.80
CA GLY A 6 5.06 -1.68 -20.45
C GLY A 6 4.45 -0.28 -20.42
N ALA A 7 3.50 -0.01 -21.32
CA ALA A 7 2.98 1.33 -21.54
C ALA A 7 2.21 1.83 -20.31
N ASN A 8 1.38 0.97 -19.72
CA ASN A 8 0.76 1.21 -18.43
C ASN A 8 1.69 0.80 -17.28
N ASP A 9 2.34 -0.38 -17.35
CA ASP A 9 3.22 -0.97 -16.32
C ASP A 9 4.72 -0.91 -16.71
N ASN A 10 5.49 0.11 -16.33
CA ASN A 10 5.07 1.30 -15.60
C ASN A 10 5.44 2.61 -16.34
N GLY A 11 5.23 2.61 -17.67
CA GLY A 11 5.38 3.80 -18.51
C GLY A 11 4.44 4.94 -18.11
N SER A 12 3.21 4.61 -17.71
CA SER A 12 2.19 5.59 -17.32
C SER A 12 2.53 6.32 -16.03
N GLY A 13 2.98 5.60 -14.99
CA GLY A 13 3.44 6.19 -13.73
C GLY A 13 4.67 7.05 -13.96
N SER A 14 5.63 6.56 -14.74
CA SER A 14 6.83 7.29 -15.14
C SER A 14 6.50 8.62 -15.84
N ALA A 15 5.53 8.60 -16.76
CA ALA A 15 5.08 9.80 -17.48
C ALA A 15 4.33 10.78 -16.56
N ALA A 16 3.47 10.27 -15.66
CA ALA A 16 2.72 11.09 -14.71
C ALA A 16 3.64 11.89 -13.79
N ILE A 17 4.66 11.24 -13.20
CA ILE A 17 5.59 11.92 -12.29
C ILE A 17 6.56 12.85 -13.04
N ALA A 18 6.89 12.56 -14.30
CA ALA A 18 7.70 13.46 -15.13
C ALA A 18 6.94 14.75 -15.46
N GLU A 19 5.67 14.65 -15.87
CA GLU A 19 4.84 15.83 -16.15
C GLU A 19 4.59 16.64 -14.87
N ALA A 20 4.40 15.97 -13.73
CA ALA A 20 4.31 16.64 -12.43
C ALA A 20 5.57 17.45 -12.11
N ALA A 21 6.76 16.89 -12.33
CA ALA A 21 8.03 17.59 -12.13
C ALA A 21 8.15 18.84 -13.02
N ILE A 22 7.80 18.72 -14.29
CA ILE A 22 7.83 19.83 -15.27
C ILE A 22 6.83 20.92 -14.87
N ALA A 23 5.60 20.53 -14.52
CA ALA A 23 4.53 21.46 -14.14
C ALA A 23 4.91 22.23 -12.87
N LEU A 24 5.37 21.54 -11.83
CA LEU A 24 5.76 22.16 -10.57
C LEU A 24 6.95 23.10 -10.74
N SER A 25 7.99 22.70 -11.50
CA SER A 25 9.13 23.58 -11.80
C SER A 25 8.65 24.89 -12.44
N LYS A 26 7.84 24.80 -13.50
CA LYS A 26 7.33 25.98 -14.21
C LYS A 26 6.46 26.88 -13.31
N LEU A 27 5.65 26.28 -12.44
CA LEU A 27 4.78 27.01 -11.53
C LEU A 27 5.57 27.74 -10.43
N ILE A 28 6.63 27.11 -9.91
CA ILE A 28 7.52 27.70 -8.92
C ILE A 28 8.38 28.79 -9.55
N ASP A 29 9.01 28.52 -10.70
CA ASP A 29 9.92 29.46 -11.39
C ASP A 29 9.24 30.79 -11.76
N ARG A 30 7.94 30.74 -12.11
CA ARG A 30 7.15 31.93 -12.45
C ARG A 30 6.45 32.57 -11.23
N GLY A 31 6.69 32.07 -10.02
CA GLY A 31 6.11 32.59 -8.78
C GLY A 31 4.62 32.31 -8.57
N ALA A 32 4.03 31.37 -9.33
CA ALA A 32 2.64 30.95 -9.13
C ALA A 32 2.48 30.01 -7.93
N LEU A 33 3.54 29.28 -7.57
CA LEU A 33 3.66 28.48 -6.36
C LEU A 33 4.90 28.93 -5.58
N ALA A 34 4.84 28.84 -4.25
CA ALA A 34 5.99 29.07 -3.41
C ALA A 34 6.95 27.86 -3.46
N GLN A 35 8.21 28.08 -3.11
CA GLN A 35 9.12 26.96 -2.89
C GLN A 35 8.61 26.11 -1.70
N PRO A 36 8.44 24.79 -1.86
CA PRO A 36 8.03 23.92 -0.76
C PRO A 36 9.07 23.93 0.37
N SER A 37 8.60 23.76 1.61
CA SER A 37 9.47 23.70 2.79
C SER A 37 10.29 22.41 2.84
N SER A 38 9.78 21.34 2.22
CA SER A 38 10.47 20.05 2.07
C SER A 38 10.93 19.81 0.62
N THR A 39 12.02 19.08 0.45
CA THR A 39 12.53 18.72 -0.88
C THR A 39 11.68 17.64 -1.53
N ILE A 40 11.16 17.93 -2.72
CA ILE A 40 10.49 16.96 -3.59
C ILE A 40 11.55 16.21 -4.41
N ARG A 41 11.46 14.88 -4.48
CA ARG A 41 12.33 14.04 -5.32
C ARG A 41 11.49 13.16 -6.22
N PHE A 42 11.75 13.24 -7.52
CA PHE A 42 11.19 12.33 -8.52
C PHE A 42 12.22 11.24 -8.81
N ILE A 43 11.82 9.98 -8.69
CA ILE A 43 12.73 8.83 -8.74
C ILE A 43 12.18 7.83 -9.76
N TRP A 44 13.01 7.45 -10.73
CA TRP A 44 12.72 6.40 -11.71
C TRP A 44 13.72 5.26 -11.51
N ILE A 45 13.19 4.07 -11.25
CA ILE A 45 13.97 2.93 -10.75
C ILE A 45 13.32 1.62 -11.22
N PRO A 46 14.10 0.53 -11.32
CA PRO A 46 13.53 -0.80 -11.45
C PRO A 46 12.71 -1.14 -10.20
N GLU A 47 11.50 -1.66 -10.39
CA GLU A 47 10.59 -2.02 -9.30
C GLU A 47 11.26 -2.96 -8.29
N TYR A 48 10.95 -2.75 -7.01
CA TYR A 48 11.43 -3.42 -5.80
C TYR A 48 12.95 -3.32 -5.57
N THR A 49 13.74 -3.89 -6.47
CA THR A 49 15.19 -3.98 -6.36
C THR A 49 15.85 -2.60 -6.46
N GLY A 50 15.36 -1.75 -7.36
CA GLY A 50 15.80 -0.37 -7.48
C GLY A 50 15.41 0.45 -6.26
N SER A 51 14.19 0.30 -5.75
CA SER A 51 13.72 0.96 -4.53
C SER A 51 14.54 0.60 -3.31
N SER A 52 14.86 -0.70 -3.16
CA SER A 52 15.69 -1.18 -2.07
C SER A 52 17.07 -0.49 -2.09
N VAL A 53 17.71 -0.42 -3.26
CA VAL A 53 19.01 0.26 -3.40
C VAL A 53 18.87 1.77 -3.19
N ALA A 54 17.86 2.40 -3.78
CA ALA A 54 17.63 3.84 -3.70
C ALA A 54 17.43 4.28 -2.24
N PHE A 55 16.53 3.64 -1.50
CA PHE A 55 16.18 4.05 -0.14
C PHE A 55 17.21 3.64 0.91
N THR A 56 17.97 2.56 0.70
CA THR A 56 18.94 2.08 1.71
C THR A 56 20.37 2.56 1.47
N LYS A 57 20.73 2.96 0.25
CA LYS A 57 22.09 3.39 -0.10
C LYS A 57 22.14 4.82 -0.62
N THR A 58 21.40 5.14 -1.67
CA THR A 58 21.53 6.43 -2.37
C THR A 58 20.90 7.59 -1.59
N PHE A 59 19.70 7.38 -1.06
CA PHE A 59 18.89 8.40 -0.37
C PHE A 59 18.61 8.04 1.09
N LYS A 60 19.51 7.25 1.69
CA LYS A 60 19.37 6.78 3.07
C LYS A 60 19.17 7.95 4.04
N GLY A 61 18.04 7.97 4.74
CA GLY A 61 17.70 9.02 5.71
C GLY A 61 17.27 10.35 5.09
N LEU A 62 17.17 10.44 3.76
CA LEU A 62 16.71 11.65 3.05
C LEU A 62 15.25 11.56 2.62
N ILE A 63 14.73 10.35 2.42
CA ILE A 63 13.32 10.10 2.13
C ILE A 63 12.60 9.84 3.44
N THR A 64 11.53 10.59 3.69
CA THR A 64 10.71 10.47 4.91
C THR A 64 9.33 9.90 4.61
N GLN A 65 8.82 10.12 3.40
CA GLN A 65 7.50 9.71 2.94
C GLN A 65 7.56 9.44 1.44
N VAL A 66 6.74 8.51 0.94
CA VAL A 66 6.71 8.10 -0.47
C VAL A 66 5.28 8.18 -1.01
N LEU A 67 5.15 8.69 -2.23
CA LEU A 67 3.95 8.56 -3.03
C LEU A 67 4.31 7.75 -4.28
N ASN A 68 3.73 6.56 -4.41
CA ASN A 68 3.99 5.66 -5.52
C ASN A 68 2.91 5.81 -6.60
N PHE A 69 3.33 5.86 -7.86
CA PHE A 69 2.43 5.96 -9.01
C PHE A 69 2.70 4.80 -9.94
N ASP A 70 1.74 3.88 -10.02
CA ASP A 70 1.93 2.62 -10.72
C ASP A 70 0.68 2.25 -11.52
N MET A 71 0.83 1.95 -12.82
CA MET A 71 -0.29 1.55 -13.68
C MET A 71 -1.47 2.56 -13.67
N VAL A 72 -1.18 3.84 -13.86
CA VAL A 72 -2.14 4.96 -13.68
C VAL A 72 -2.70 5.52 -15.00
N GLY A 73 -2.44 4.85 -16.12
CA GLY A 73 -2.71 5.34 -17.47
C GLY A 73 -3.98 4.82 -18.13
N VAL A 74 -4.61 3.79 -17.58
CA VAL A 74 -5.74 3.08 -18.23
C VAL A 74 -7.09 3.53 -17.65
N GLU A 75 -8.10 3.72 -18.52
CA GLU A 75 -9.45 4.09 -18.09
C GLU A 75 -10.14 2.93 -17.36
N PRO A 76 -10.89 3.21 -16.29
CA PRO A 76 -11.81 2.25 -15.70
C PRO A 76 -12.88 1.79 -16.70
N GLY A 77 -13.33 0.54 -16.57
CA GLY A 77 -14.32 -0.07 -17.46
C GLY A 77 -13.69 -1.00 -18.50
N ASN A 78 -14.53 -1.65 -19.32
CA ASN A 78 -14.09 -2.68 -20.29
C ASN A 78 -13.25 -3.81 -19.67
N GLY A 79 -13.53 -4.16 -18.41
CA GLY A 79 -12.78 -5.16 -17.64
C GLY A 79 -11.68 -4.59 -16.76
N ASN A 80 -11.27 -3.34 -16.97
CA ASN A 80 -10.34 -2.65 -16.08
C ASN A 80 -11.06 -2.14 -14.83
N GLY A 81 -10.36 -2.21 -13.71
CA GLY A 81 -10.80 -1.67 -12.44
C GLY A 81 -10.68 -0.16 -12.35
N PRO A 82 -11.11 0.39 -11.20
CA PRO A 82 -11.02 1.81 -10.92
C PRO A 82 -9.57 2.24 -10.65
N LEU A 83 -9.34 3.55 -10.70
CA LEU A 83 -8.17 4.16 -10.11
C LEU A 83 -8.26 4.02 -8.58
N ARG A 84 -7.20 3.61 -7.91
CA ARG A 84 -7.20 3.33 -6.48
C ARG A 84 -6.22 4.25 -5.79
N VAL A 85 -6.68 4.89 -4.70
CA VAL A 85 -5.79 5.39 -3.65
C VAL A 85 -5.61 4.22 -2.69
N VAL A 86 -4.44 3.59 -2.75
CA VAL A 86 -4.05 2.50 -1.86
C VAL A 86 -3.37 3.11 -0.65
N ALA A 87 -3.97 2.89 0.52
CA ALA A 87 -3.40 3.36 1.78
C ALA A 87 -2.08 2.65 2.09
N SER A 88 -1.22 3.31 2.85
CA SER A 88 -0.07 2.71 3.51
C SER A 88 -0.54 1.61 4.48
N SER A 89 0.39 0.70 4.82
CA SER A 89 0.21 -0.22 5.94
C SER A 89 -0.26 0.52 7.19
N LEU A 90 -1.08 -0.14 8.01
CA LEU A 90 -1.47 0.33 9.34
C LEU A 90 -0.25 0.68 10.21
N SER A 91 0.90 0.05 9.97
CA SER A 91 2.15 0.33 10.67
C SER A 91 2.82 1.66 10.31
N ALA A 92 2.42 2.31 9.20
CA ALA A 92 3.12 3.46 8.64
C ALA A 92 2.21 4.59 8.12
N MET A 93 0.89 4.46 8.26
CA MET A 93 -0.09 5.42 7.74
C MET A 93 0.07 6.84 8.30
N GLY A 94 0.11 7.86 7.43
CA GLY A 94 0.44 9.23 7.78
C GLY A 94 0.04 10.27 6.74
N GLU A 95 0.78 11.37 6.70
CA GLU A 95 0.47 12.57 5.89
C GLU A 95 0.51 12.27 4.39
N ALA A 96 1.36 11.34 3.94
CA ALA A 96 1.41 10.87 2.55
C ALA A 96 0.05 10.36 2.06
N ASP A 97 -0.64 9.58 2.89
CA ASP A 97 -1.94 9.02 2.55
C ASP A 97 -3.00 10.10 2.41
N ALA A 98 -3.03 11.03 3.37
CA ALA A 98 -3.96 12.14 3.35
C ALA A 98 -3.71 13.08 2.17
N ALA A 99 -2.44 13.42 1.90
CA ALA A 99 -2.07 14.26 0.76
C ALA A 99 -2.47 13.63 -0.58
N LEU A 100 -2.28 12.31 -0.73
CA LEU A 100 -2.68 11.61 -1.94
C LEU A 100 -4.20 11.52 -2.08
N ALA A 101 -4.91 11.15 -1.01
CA ALA A 101 -6.37 11.02 -1.04
C ALA A 101 -7.05 12.35 -1.34
N GLU A 102 -6.73 13.41 -0.59
CA GLU A 102 -7.32 14.74 -0.77
C GLU A 102 -7.03 15.30 -2.17
N SER A 103 -5.80 15.14 -2.66
CA SER A 103 -5.45 15.59 -4.01
C SER A 103 -6.14 14.78 -5.09
N THR A 104 -6.34 13.48 -4.88
CA THR A 104 -7.09 12.64 -5.81
C THR A 104 -8.55 13.07 -5.88
N ASP A 105 -9.19 13.32 -4.73
CA ASP A 105 -10.57 13.79 -4.67
C ASP A 105 -10.74 15.15 -5.36
N LEU A 106 -9.91 16.14 -5.02
CA LEU A 106 -9.97 17.49 -5.58
C LEU A 106 -9.72 17.52 -7.10
N VAL A 107 -8.71 16.80 -7.57
CA VAL A 107 -8.38 16.75 -9.00
C VAL A 107 -9.45 15.98 -9.77
N SER A 108 -9.98 14.89 -9.20
CA SER A 108 -11.04 14.11 -9.83
C SER A 108 -12.32 14.94 -9.98
N GLU A 109 -12.71 15.68 -8.95
CA GLU A 109 -13.83 16.64 -9.02
C GLU A 109 -13.59 17.70 -10.10
N ALA A 110 -12.41 18.34 -10.10
CA ALA A 110 -12.06 19.39 -11.05
C ALA A 110 -12.04 18.92 -12.52
N LEU A 111 -11.79 17.62 -12.75
CA LEU A 111 -11.74 17.01 -14.09
C LEU A 111 -13.00 16.19 -14.42
N GLY A 112 -14.01 16.18 -13.55
CA GLY A 112 -15.23 15.39 -13.73
C GLY A 112 -14.95 13.88 -13.86
N PHE A 113 -14.10 13.34 -12.99
CA PHE A 113 -13.77 11.93 -12.90
C PHE A 113 -14.37 11.32 -11.63
N GLU A 114 -15.08 10.19 -11.78
CA GLU A 114 -15.74 9.49 -10.67
C GLU A 114 -15.22 8.04 -10.52
N GLY A 115 -14.22 7.66 -11.33
CA GLY A 115 -13.72 6.29 -11.44
C GLY A 115 -12.64 5.94 -10.43
N HIS A 116 -12.51 6.66 -9.32
CA HIS A 116 -11.53 6.37 -8.27
C HIS A 116 -12.16 5.81 -6.98
N ARG A 117 -11.34 5.14 -6.17
CA ARG A 117 -11.73 4.63 -4.85
C ARG A 117 -10.57 4.62 -3.87
N LEU A 118 -10.88 4.85 -2.59
CA LEU A 118 -9.97 4.56 -1.49
C LEU A 118 -10.01 3.06 -1.17
N VAL A 119 -8.85 2.44 -0.98
CA VAL A 119 -8.72 1.05 -0.53
C VAL A 119 -7.71 0.94 0.61
N ALA A 120 -7.89 -0.10 1.43
CA ALA A 120 -6.90 -0.56 2.39
C ALA A 120 -5.56 -0.89 1.71
N TYR A 121 -4.52 -1.09 2.51
CA TYR A 121 -3.22 -1.48 1.98
C TYR A 121 -3.34 -2.71 1.06
N ASP A 122 -2.72 -2.62 -0.10
CA ASP A 122 -2.66 -3.70 -1.09
C ASP A 122 -1.27 -3.70 -1.72
N GLY A 123 -0.47 -4.69 -1.35
CA GLY A 123 0.91 -4.78 -1.77
C GLY A 123 1.06 -5.11 -3.26
N GLY A 124 2.29 -5.07 -3.75
CA GLY A 124 2.60 -5.38 -5.14
C GLY A 124 3.27 -4.24 -5.92
N SER A 125 3.86 -3.25 -5.23
CA SER A 125 4.68 -2.24 -5.89
C SER A 125 5.71 -1.61 -4.93
N ASP A 126 6.45 -0.61 -5.38
CA ASP A 126 7.57 0.02 -4.66
C ASP A 126 7.21 0.62 -3.29
N HIS A 127 5.93 0.94 -3.08
CA HIS A 127 5.42 1.37 -1.79
C HIS A 127 5.62 0.35 -0.66
N ASP A 128 5.73 -0.95 -0.99
CA ASP A 128 6.05 -2.03 -0.06
C ASP A 128 7.44 -1.83 0.55
N VAL A 129 8.41 -1.39 -0.27
CA VAL A 129 9.80 -1.23 0.14
C VAL A 129 9.93 -0.07 1.12
N ALA A 130 9.25 1.04 0.83
CA ALA A 130 9.19 2.19 1.72
C ALA A 130 8.51 1.83 3.04
N THR A 131 7.37 1.13 2.97
CA THR A 131 6.66 0.62 4.15
C THR A 131 7.55 -0.27 5.01
N ALA A 132 8.29 -1.22 4.42
CA ALA A 132 9.19 -2.11 5.15
C ALA A 132 10.32 -1.36 5.88
N LEU A 133 10.73 -0.20 5.36
CA LEU A 133 11.70 0.70 5.98
C LEU A 133 11.07 1.64 7.03
N GLY A 134 9.76 1.55 7.25
CA GLY A 134 9.01 2.37 8.21
C GLY A 134 8.63 3.74 7.71
N MET A 135 8.66 3.97 6.40
CA MET A 135 8.21 5.23 5.80
C MET A 135 6.72 5.11 5.41
N PRO A 136 5.88 6.12 5.71
CA PRO A 136 4.56 6.26 5.10
C PRO A 136 4.68 6.19 3.58
N SER A 137 3.87 5.36 2.93
CA SER A 137 3.96 5.09 1.51
C SER A 137 2.62 4.73 0.89
N ALA A 138 1.90 5.76 0.45
CA ALA A 138 0.64 5.61 -0.27
C ALA A 138 0.89 5.38 -1.76
N MET A 139 -0.05 4.74 -2.45
CA MET A 139 0.05 4.47 -3.88
C MET A 139 -1.21 4.89 -4.65
N LEU A 140 -1.02 5.52 -5.80
CA LEU A 140 -2.07 5.67 -6.81
C LEU A 140 -1.90 4.56 -7.85
N ASN A 141 -2.95 3.77 -8.07
CA ASN A 141 -2.86 2.59 -8.93
C ASN A 141 -4.17 2.21 -9.62
N GLY A 142 -4.14 1.94 -10.93
CA GLY A 142 -5.27 1.39 -11.67
C GLY A 142 -5.27 -0.13 -11.63
N TRP A 143 -6.30 -0.75 -11.04
CA TRP A 143 -6.34 -2.22 -10.91
C TRP A 143 -7.75 -2.78 -10.67
N PRO A 144 -8.06 -3.99 -11.18
CA PRO A 144 -7.21 -4.83 -12.06
C PRO A 144 -7.03 -4.24 -13.47
N ASP A 145 -5.95 -4.62 -14.15
CA ASP A 145 -5.71 -4.32 -15.56
C ASP A 145 -5.77 -5.61 -16.38
N VAL A 146 -6.60 -5.63 -17.42
CA VAL A 146 -6.80 -6.82 -18.27
C VAL A 146 -5.59 -7.16 -19.15
N ASN A 147 -4.69 -6.19 -19.40
CA ASN A 147 -3.50 -6.37 -20.23
C ASN A 147 -2.22 -6.49 -19.40
N TYR A 148 -2.32 -6.51 -18.06
CA TYR A 148 -1.18 -6.66 -17.16
C TYR A 148 -0.29 -7.85 -17.53
N HIS A 149 1.02 -7.60 -17.67
CA HIS A 149 2.01 -8.61 -18.06
C HIS A 149 1.71 -9.32 -19.40
N THR A 150 1.11 -8.62 -20.36
CA THR A 150 0.87 -9.14 -21.71
C THR A 150 1.47 -8.22 -22.77
N ASP A 151 1.68 -8.74 -23.97
CA ASP A 151 2.12 -7.94 -25.14
C ASP A 151 1.07 -6.89 -25.57
N LEU A 152 -0.11 -6.86 -24.93
CA LEU A 152 -1.19 -5.89 -25.20
C LEU A 152 -1.12 -4.65 -24.29
N ASP A 153 -0.13 -4.55 -23.40
CA ASP A 153 0.15 -3.32 -22.63
C ASP A 153 0.91 -2.28 -23.47
N ASP A 154 0.25 -1.84 -24.55
CA ASP A 154 0.77 -0.88 -25.51
C ASP A 154 0.19 0.54 -25.32
N LEU A 155 0.69 1.50 -26.10
CA LEU A 155 0.24 2.89 -26.04
C LEU A 155 -1.24 3.08 -26.39
N ASP A 156 -1.89 2.14 -27.09
CA ASP A 156 -3.32 2.24 -27.41
C ASP A 156 -4.19 1.99 -26.18
N ARG A 157 -3.64 1.41 -25.10
CA ARG A 157 -4.32 1.26 -23.81
C ARG A 157 -4.27 2.51 -22.94
N VAL A 158 -3.28 3.37 -23.17
CA VAL A 158 -3.05 4.56 -22.34
C VAL A 158 -3.99 5.70 -22.74
N SER A 159 -4.80 6.18 -21.80
CA SER A 159 -5.70 7.30 -21.98
C SER A 159 -5.02 8.62 -21.66
N ARG A 160 -5.17 9.60 -22.57
CA ARG A 160 -4.73 10.98 -22.32
C ARG A 160 -5.46 11.63 -21.15
N ARG A 161 -6.73 11.27 -20.94
CA ARG A 161 -7.51 11.77 -19.80
C ARG A 161 -6.94 11.23 -18.49
N MET A 162 -6.61 9.93 -18.45
CA MET A 162 -5.97 9.31 -17.29
C MET A 162 -4.57 9.87 -17.04
N LEU A 163 -3.74 10.04 -18.07
CA LEU A 163 -2.43 10.70 -17.90
C LEU A 163 -2.55 12.13 -17.36
N ARG A 164 -3.52 12.91 -17.87
CA ARG A 164 -3.80 14.27 -17.35
C ARG A 164 -4.24 14.21 -15.88
N LEU A 165 -5.15 13.31 -15.54
CA LEU A 165 -5.64 13.10 -14.18
C LEU A 165 -4.47 12.73 -13.26
N SER A 166 -3.76 11.66 -13.57
CA SER A 166 -2.69 11.09 -12.74
C SER A 166 -1.49 12.03 -12.59
N ALA A 167 -1.10 12.76 -13.65
CA ALA A 167 -0.06 13.79 -13.54
C ALA A 167 -0.50 14.98 -12.67
N SER A 168 -1.78 15.38 -12.75
CA SER A 168 -2.33 16.45 -11.91
C SER A 168 -2.41 16.01 -10.45
N VAL A 169 -2.82 14.77 -10.19
CA VAL A 169 -2.79 14.17 -8.85
C VAL A 169 -1.36 14.14 -8.33
N ALA A 170 -0.39 13.63 -9.11
CA ALA A 170 1.01 13.59 -8.71
C ALA A 170 1.57 14.97 -8.35
N ALA A 171 1.31 15.99 -9.16
CA ALA A 171 1.74 17.36 -8.90
C ALA A 171 1.10 17.92 -7.62
N ALA A 172 -0.22 17.78 -7.48
CA ALA A 172 -0.97 18.29 -6.33
C ALA A 172 -0.57 17.57 -5.03
N SER A 173 -0.53 16.24 -5.03
CA SER A 173 -0.25 15.45 -3.83
C SER A 173 1.16 15.67 -3.31
N VAL A 174 2.16 15.67 -4.20
CA VAL A 174 3.56 15.82 -3.77
C VAL A 174 3.87 17.25 -3.33
N TYR A 175 3.26 18.25 -3.99
CA TYR A 175 3.43 19.65 -3.59
C TYR A 175 2.73 19.93 -2.26
N THR A 176 1.50 19.44 -2.06
CA THR A 176 0.77 19.55 -0.79
C THR A 176 1.55 18.89 0.34
N LEU A 177 2.00 17.64 0.15
CA LEU A 177 2.81 16.92 1.12
C LEU A 177 4.09 17.69 1.50
N ALA A 178 4.76 18.30 0.52
CA ALA A 178 6.03 18.99 0.73
C ALA A 178 5.90 20.43 1.25
N SER A 179 4.73 21.06 1.09
CA SER A 179 4.51 22.48 1.42
C SER A 179 3.65 22.66 2.68
N SER A 180 2.57 21.89 2.79
CA SER A 180 1.56 21.99 3.84
C SER A 180 0.87 20.62 4.01
N PRO A 181 1.56 19.62 4.58
CA PRO A 181 1.02 18.29 4.73
C PRO A 181 -0.29 18.30 5.54
N PRO A 182 -1.35 17.61 5.09
CA PRO A 182 -2.63 17.55 5.79
C PRO A 182 -2.56 16.65 7.03
N ASP A 183 -3.41 16.92 8.02
CA ASP A 183 -3.57 16.05 9.20
C ASP A 183 -4.21 14.71 8.76
N PRO A 184 -3.55 13.57 9.00
CA PRO A 184 -4.05 12.27 8.57
C PRO A 184 -5.30 11.79 9.32
N ARG A 185 -5.76 12.48 10.37
CA ARG A 185 -6.95 12.09 11.14
C ARG A 185 -8.21 11.96 10.29
N THR A 186 -8.43 12.88 9.35
CA THR A 186 -9.60 12.85 8.45
C THR A 186 -9.51 11.64 7.52
N PHE A 187 -8.36 11.46 6.89
CA PHE A 187 -8.06 10.30 6.04
C PHE A 187 -8.28 8.97 6.78
N ARG A 188 -7.71 8.81 7.97
CA ARG A 188 -7.85 7.61 8.80
C ARG A 188 -9.31 7.33 9.13
N SER A 189 -10.08 8.37 9.44
CA SER A 189 -11.52 8.24 9.72
C SER A 189 -12.31 7.79 8.47
N GLN A 190 -11.98 8.34 7.31
CA GLN A 190 -12.59 7.96 6.03
C GLN A 190 -12.26 6.51 5.65
N LEU A 191 -11.00 6.10 5.78
CA LEU A 191 -10.57 4.74 5.53
C LEU A 191 -11.27 3.75 6.48
N LEU A 192 -11.27 4.04 7.79
CA LEU A 192 -11.97 3.24 8.79
C LEU A 192 -13.44 3.06 8.42
N ASN A 193 -14.15 4.14 8.09
CA ASN A 193 -15.56 4.08 7.70
C ASN A 193 -15.76 3.27 6.41
N THR A 194 -14.85 3.38 5.44
CA THR A 194 -14.89 2.59 4.20
C THR A 194 -14.78 1.09 4.49
N ILE A 195 -13.82 0.70 5.34
CA ILE A 195 -13.59 -0.69 5.73
C ILE A 195 -14.78 -1.24 6.52
N VAL A 196 -15.24 -0.50 7.54
CA VAL A 196 -16.39 -0.88 8.36
C VAL A 196 -17.64 -1.08 7.50
N SER A 197 -17.95 -0.12 6.61
CA SER A 197 -19.11 -0.22 5.72
C SER A 197 -19.01 -1.43 4.81
N ARG A 198 -17.82 -1.71 4.26
CA ARG A 198 -17.60 -2.90 3.42
C ARG A 198 -17.89 -4.19 4.19
N HIS A 199 -17.39 -4.31 5.41
CA HIS A 199 -17.60 -5.50 6.25
C HIS A 199 -19.07 -5.70 6.61
N LEU A 200 -19.77 -4.61 6.97
CA LEU A 200 -21.21 -4.66 7.25
C LEU A 200 -22.01 -5.09 6.02
N LEU A 201 -21.66 -4.58 4.84
CA LEU A 201 -22.31 -4.95 3.57
C LEU A 201 -22.05 -6.42 3.17
N SER A 202 -20.89 -6.98 3.53
CA SER A 202 -20.58 -8.39 3.32
C SER A 202 -21.06 -9.32 4.44
N GLY A 203 -21.68 -8.78 5.49
CA GLY A 203 -22.16 -9.55 6.65
C GLY A 203 -21.08 -9.96 7.66
N ASP A 204 -19.88 -9.39 7.59
CA ASP A 204 -18.79 -9.65 8.53
C ASP A 204 -18.84 -8.68 9.72
N GLU A 205 -19.80 -8.91 10.63
CA GLU A 205 -19.98 -8.04 11.80
C GLU A 205 -18.77 -8.07 12.76
N VAL A 206 -18.05 -9.18 12.81
CA VAL A 206 -16.87 -9.34 13.68
C VAL A 206 -15.74 -8.43 13.17
N ALA A 207 -15.42 -8.49 11.87
CA ALA A 207 -14.43 -7.59 11.27
C ALA A 207 -14.82 -6.12 11.42
N ALA A 208 -16.11 -5.78 11.23
CA ALA A 208 -16.59 -4.41 11.42
C ALA A 208 -16.37 -3.90 12.87
N ARG A 209 -16.59 -4.74 13.88
CA ARG A 209 -16.34 -4.39 15.28
C ARG A 209 -14.85 -4.36 15.62
N LEU A 210 -14.04 -5.25 15.05
CA LEU A 210 -12.58 -5.21 15.17
C LEU A 210 -12.03 -3.90 14.58
N ALA A 211 -12.54 -3.48 13.42
CA ALA A 211 -12.17 -2.21 12.80
C ALA A 211 -12.51 -1.02 13.71
N ARG A 212 -13.74 -0.95 14.24
CA ARG A 212 -14.17 0.13 15.16
C ARG A 212 -13.48 0.13 16.52
N SER A 213 -12.80 -0.95 16.89
CA SER A 213 -12.08 -1.09 18.17
C SER A 213 -10.57 -1.04 17.95
N LEU A 214 -9.95 -2.18 17.68
CA LEU A 214 -8.49 -2.36 17.63
C LEU A 214 -7.85 -1.58 16.49
N MET A 215 -8.45 -1.57 15.29
CA MET A 215 -7.89 -0.83 14.15
C MET A 215 -8.03 0.69 14.34
N ALA A 216 -9.19 1.16 14.80
CA ALA A 216 -9.41 2.57 15.14
C ALA A 216 -8.38 3.07 16.16
N LYS A 217 -8.12 2.27 17.21
CA LYS A 217 -7.07 2.53 18.18
C LYS A 217 -5.68 2.58 17.56
N ALA A 218 -5.34 1.62 16.71
CA ALA A 218 -4.05 1.59 15.99
C ALA A 218 -3.85 2.81 15.09
N MET A 219 -4.94 3.36 14.53
CA MET A 219 -4.93 4.62 13.76
C MET A 219 -4.89 5.89 14.63
N GLY A 220 -4.93 5.78 15.97
CA GLY A 220 -5.01 6.93 16.86
C GLY A 220 -6.35 7.68 16.81
N LEU A 221 -7.42 6.98 16.43
CA LEU A 221 -8.80 7.48 16.46
C LEU A 221 -9.44 7.17 17.83
N GLN A 222 -10.45 7.95 18.20
CA GLN A 222 -11.17 7.72 19.45
C GLN A 222 -12.01 6.42 19.36
N GLU A 223 -11.96 5.62 20.42
CA GLU A 223 -12.67 4.35 20.51
C GLU A 223 -14.17 4.58 20.78
N ALA A 224 -15.02 3.85 20.07
CA ALA A 224 -16.47 3.83 20.33
C ALA A 224 -16.96 2.47 20.86
N SER A 225 -16.15 1.41 20.77
CA SER A 225 -16.53 0.04 21.11
C SER A 225 -15.34 -0.79 21.56
N GLY A 226 -15.54 -1.69 22.54
CA GLY A 226 -14.55 -2.69 22.93
C GLY A 226 -14.35 -3.78 21.86
N ALA A 227 -13.28 -4.56 22.00
CA ALA A 227 -13.01 -5.69 21.12
C ALA A 227 -14.10 -6.77 21.27
N PRO A 228 -14.48 -7.49 20.19
CA PRO A 228 -15.37 -8.64 20.27
C PRO A 228 -14.84 -9.75 21.17
N GLU A 229 -15.74 -10.56 21.73
CA GLU A 229 -15.35 -11.75 22.50
C GLU A 229 -14.45 -12.68 21.68
N GLY A 230 -13.40 -13.21 22.31
CA GLY A 230 -12.40 -14.05 21.66
C GLY A 230 -11.31 -13.30 20.88
N TRP A 231 -11.37 -11.95 20.86
CA TRP A 231 -10.36 -11.11 20.20
C TRP A 231 -9.68 -10.14 21.19
N PRO A 232 -8.35 -10.00 21.15
CA PRO A 232 -7.42 -10.78 20.33
C PRO A 232 -7.38 -12.27 20.75
N PRO A 233 -7.18 -13.21 19.81
CA PRO A 233 -6.99 -14.62 20.13
C PRO A 233 -5.73 -14.81 20.97
N ASN A 234 -5.73 -15.84 21.82
CA ASN A 234 -4.65 -16.13 22.76
C ASN A 234 -3.42 -16.72 22.07
N VAL A 235 -2.63 -15.87 21.40
CA VAL A 235 -1.35 -16.20 20.78
C VAL A 235 -0.33 -15.14 21.20
N ASP A 236 0.27 -15.36 22.37
CA ASP A 236 1.20 -14.43 23.04
C ASP A 236 2.63 -14.44 22.45
N VAL A 237 2.79 -14.95 21.23
CA VAL A 237 4.07 -14.93 20.51
C VAL A 237 4.30 -13.53 19.95
N THR A 238 5.47 -12.96 20.16
CA THR A 238 5.90 -11.70 19.53
C THR A 238 7.06 -11.95 18.58
N VAL A 239 7.39 -10.97 17.73
CA VAL A 239 8.61 -11.01 16.92
C VAL A 239 9.64 -10.05 17.51
N LYS A 240 10.81 -10.55 17.91
CA LYS A 240 11.83 -9.80 18.67
C LYS A 240 12.37 -8.56 17.96
N SER A 241 12.29 -8.52 16.63
CA SER A 241 12.68 -7.38 15.83
C SER A 241 11.77 -7.26 14.61
N ARG A 242 11.66 -6.06 14.06
CA ARG A 242 10.88 -5.84 12.85
C ARG A 242 11.39 -6.77 11.73
N PRO A 243 10.52 -7.61 11.15
CA PRO A 243 10.92 -8.50 10.07
C PRO A 243 11.48 -7.75 8.87
N PRO A 244 12.40 -8.37 8.10
CA PRO A 244 12.77 -7.85 6.79
C PRO A 244 11.59 -7.98 5.81
N MET A 245 11.59 -7.14 4.78
CA MET A 245 10.64 -7.29 3.66
C MET A 245 10.78 -8.66 3.00
N ILE A 246 9.66 -9.34 2.78
CA ILE A 246 9.61 -10.62 2.07
C ILE A 246 9.10 -10.39 0.64
N GLU A 247 9.91 -9.74 -0.19
CA GLU A 247 9.55 -9.35 -1.57
C GLU A 247 8.82 -10.46 -2.35
N SER A 248 9.32 -11.68 -2.31
CA SER A 248 8.68 -12.83 -2.95
C SER A 248 9.08 -14.13 -2.26
N LEU A 249 8.44 -15.23 -2.64
CA LEU A 249 8.85 -16.58 -2.24
C LEU A 249 10.33 -16.87 -2.55
N ARG A 250 10.92 -16.18 -3.53
CA ARG A 250 12.35 -16.28 -3.85
C ARG A 250 13.23 -15.86 -2.67
N SER A 251 12.79 -14.89 -1.88
CA SER A 251 13.51 -14.43 -0.68
C SER A 251 13.57 -15.53 0.38
N ILE A 252 12.49 -16.31 0.52
CA ILE A 252 12.42 -17.49 1.41
C ILE A 252 13.27 -18.62 0.82
N ALA A 253 13.14 -18.89 -0.48
CA ALA A 253 13.82 -19.98 -1.18
C ALA A 253 15.36 -19.86 -1.14
N ARG A 254 15.88 -18.63 -1.04
CA ARG A 254 17.32 -18.37 -0.82
C ARG A 254 17.86 -18.97 0.49
N ARG A 255 16.98 -19.21 1.47
CA ARG A 255 17.32 -19.82 2.77
C ARG A 255 16.84 -21.26 2.87
N SER A 256 15.64 -21.55 2.38
CA SER A 256 15.10 -22.92 2.31
C SER A 256 14.05 -23.03 1.22
N LEU A 257 14.31 -23.89 0.23
CA LEU A 257 13.35 -24.22 -0.82
C LEU A 257 12.09 -24.90 -0.25
N ASP A 258 12.26 -25.79 0.73
CA ASP A 258 11.14 -26.49 1.38
C ASP A 258 10.18 -25.52 2.08
N ALA A 259 10.73 -24.57 2.86
CA ALA A 259 9.93 -23.54 3.51
C ALA A 259 9.20 -22.68 2.47
N ALA A 260 9.86 -22.32 1.36
CA ALA A 260 9.24 -21.55 0.30
C ALA A 260 8.06 -22.30 -0.36
N LEU A 261 8.20 -23.61 -0.59
CA LEU A 261 7.12 -24.44 -1.15
C LEU A 261 5.94 -24.59 -0.17
N ARG A 262 6.22 -24.75 1.12
CA ARG A 262 5.17 -24.78 2.16
C ARG A 262 4.41 -23.46 2.23
N VAL A 263 5.13 -22.33 2.25
CA VAL A 263 4.52 -21.00 2.22
C VAL A 263 3.71 -20.80 0.94
N ALA A 264 4.22 -21.22 -0.23
CA ALA A 264 3.48 -21.16 -1.49
C ALA A 264 2.15 -21.93 -1.41
N GLY A 265 2.17 -23.15 -0.84
CA GLY A 265 0.96 -23.95 -0.63
C GLY A 265 -0.04 -23.28 0.32
N MET A 266 0.44 -22.69 1.42
CA MET A 266 -0.41 -21.92 2.32
C MET A 266 -1.07 -20.73 1.62
N MET A 267 -0.30 -19.94 0.86
CA MET A 267 -0.82 -18.76 0.15
C MET A 267 -1.84 -19.16 -0.92
N ALA A 268 -1.57 -20.22 -1.69
CA ALA A 268 -2.48 -20.70 -2.72
C ALA A 268 -3.85 -21.13 -2.15
N SER A 269 -3.87 -21.67 -0.92
CA SER A 269 -5.11 -22.06 -0.23
C SER A 269 -5.86 -20.91 0.44
N ALA A 270 -5.25 -19.73 0.55
CA ALA A 270 -5.73 -18.61 1.37
C ALA A 270 -6.45 -17.51 0.59
N GLY A 271 -6.67 -17.70 -0.71
CA GLY A 271 -7.37 -16.76 -1.58
C GLY A 271 -6.45 -15.69 -2.20
N GLN A 272 -7.03 -14.81 -3.00
CA GLN A 272 -6.26 -13.89 -3.85
C GLN A 272 -5.43 -12.86 -3.07
N GLN A 273 -5.88 -12.44 -1.88
CA GLN A 273 -5.18 -11.42 -1.08
C GLN A 273 -4.15 -12.02 -0.10
N ALA A 274 -3.89 -13.33 -0.14
CA ALA A 274 -3.03 -14.00 0.83
C ALA A 274 -1.63 -13.38 0.92
N TYR A 275 -1.03 -12.99 -0.20
CA TYR A 275 0.28 -12.35 -0.22
C TYR A 275 0.27 -11.01 0.51
N THR A 276 -0.71 -10.15 0.23
CA THR A 276 -0.91 -8.88 0.94
C THR A 276 -1.13 -9.13 2.44
N VAL A 277 -2.05 -10.02 2.80
CA VAL A 277 -2.42 -10.26 4.21
C VAL A 277 -1.25 -10.82 5.02
N TYR A 278 -0.60 -11.89 4.54
CA TYR A 278 0.36 -12.64 5.36
C TYR A 278 1.82 -12.27 5.10
N LEU A 279 2.21 -11.98 3.85
CA LEU A 279 3.62 -11.73 3.47
C LEU A 279 3.94 -10.23 3.32
N ARG A 280 2.95 -9.36 3.49
CA ARG A 280 3.13 -7.90 3.58
C ARG A 280 2.60 -7.37 4.90
N GLU A 281 1.31 -7.09 4.99
CA GLU A 281 0.73 -6.39 6.13
C GLU A 281 0.97 -7.14 7.45
N GLY A 282 0.81 -8.47 7.46
CA GLY A 282 1.11 -9.28 8.63
C GLY A 282 2.58 -9.23 9.05
N VAL A 283 3.51 -9.14 8.10
CA VAL A 283 4.95 -8.97 8.34
C VAL A 283 5.24 -7.56 8.87
N PHE A 284 4.59 -6.53 8.32
CA PHE A 284 4.78 -5.14 8.74
C PHE A 284 4.19 -4.84 10.11
N LEU A 285 3.08 -5.49 10.44
CA LEU A 285 2.41 -5.39 11.74
C LEU A 285 3.11 -6.21 12.83
N ALA A 286 3.92 -7.20 12.49
CA ALA A 286 4.64 -8.00 13.48
C ALA A 286 5.81 -7.22 14.07
N THR A 287 5.54 -6.49 15.15
CA THR A 287 6.52 -5.69 15.90
C THR A 287 6.75 -6.29 17.29
N PRO A 288 7.85 -5.93 17.99
CA PRO A 288 8.17 -6.50 19.31
C PRO A 288 7.15 -6.22 20.40
N ASP A 289 6.35 -5.16 20.22
CA ASP A 289 5.30 -4.71 21.12
C ASP A 289 3.92 -5.28 20.79
N ARG A 290 3.81 -6.14 19.77
CA ARG A 290 2.53 -6.69 19.31
C ARG A 290 2.55 -8.21 19.25
N THR A 291 1.57 -8.86 19.87
CA THR A 291 1.44 -10.32 19.79
C THR A 291 0.89 -10.74 18.43
N LEU A 292 1.16 -11.97 18.00
CA LEU A 292 0.57 -12.51 16.76
C LEU A 292 -0.96 -12.58 16.83
N GLY A 293 -1.54 -12.68 18.04
CA GLY A 293 -2.97 -12.56 18.23
C GLY A 293 -3.50 -11.15 17.90
N GLU A 294 -2.79 -10.10 18.34
CA GLU A 294 -3.11 -8.72 17.97
C GLU A 294 -2.89 -8.45 16.48
N VAL A 295 -1.82 -8.99 15.89
CA VAL A 295 -1.59 -8.91 14.43
C VAL A 295 -2.76 -9.54 13.67
N ALA A 296 -3.17 -10.76 14.03
CA ALA A 296 -4.31 -11.42 13.41
C ALA A 296 -5.60 -10.59 13.54
N SER A 297 -5.78 -9.92 14.68
CA SER A 297 -6.93 -9.05 14.92
C SER A 297 -6.97 -7.84 13.99
N LEU A 298 -5.83 -7.19 13.78
CA LEU A 298 -5.71 -6.06 12.86
C LEU A 298 -5.88 -6.49 11.40
N LEU A 299 -5.32 -7.65 11.01
CA LEU A 299 -5.55 -8.22 9.68
C LEU A 299 -7.03 -8.55 9.47
N ALA A 300 -7.70 -9.14 10.46
CA ALA A 300 -9.13 -9.46 10.35
C ALA A 300 -9.97 -8.18 10.30
N ALA A 301 -9.58 -7.13 11.04
CA ALA A 301 -10.20 -5.81 10.96
C ALA A 301 -10.09 -5.17 9.58
N GLU A 302 -8.94 -5.31 8.91
CA GLU A 302 -8.69 -4.65 7.63
C GLU A 302 -9.23 -5.47 6.43
N TYR A 303 -9.00 -6.78 6.41
CA TYR A 303 -9.29 -7.65 5.25
C TYR A 303 -10.51 -8.56 5.44
N GLY A 304 -11.06 -8.65 6.65
CA GLY A 304 -12.20 -9.51 6.98
C GLY A 304 -11.77 -10.82 7.63
N THR A 305 -12.65 -11.39 8.45
CA THR A 305 -12.40 -12.62 9.21
C THR A 305 -12.18 -13.83 8.30
N ALA A 306 -12.86 -13.90 7.16
CA ALA A 306 -12.70 -14.99 6.19
C ALA A 306 -11.32 -15.01 5.50
N ALA A 307 -10.62 -13.87 5.45
CA ALA A 307 -9.30 -13.78 4.84
C ALA A 307 -8.16 -14.19 5.80
N VAL A 308 -8.45 -14.30 7.10
CA VAL A 308 -7.42 -14.42 8.15
C VAL A 308 -7.58 -15.73 8.92
N SER A 309 -6.49 -16.51 9.01
CA SER A 309 -6.35 -17.66 9.90
C SER A 309 -5.17 -17.42 10.82
N VAL A 310 -5.43 -17.54 12.12
CA VAL A 310 -4.44 -17.40 13.18
C VAL A 310 -3.41 -18.52 13.10
N GLU A 311 -3.86 -19.74 12.78
CA GLU A 311 -3.00 -20.91 12.59
C GLU A 311 -2.03 -20.68 11.43
N ARG A 312 -2.53 -20.18 10.28
CA ARG A 312 -1.69 -19.89 9.11
C ARG A 312 -0.68 -18.79 9.41
N LEU A 313 -1.09 -17.74 10.11
CA LEU A 313 -0.18 -16.67 10.53
C LEU A 313 0.93 -17.22 11.42
N THR A 314 0.57 -18.03 12.42
CA THR A 314 1.52 -18.62 13.37
C THR A 314 2.46 -19.61 12.68
N GLU A 315 1.94 -20.46 11.79
CA GLU A 315 2.75 -21.38 10.99
C GLU A 315 3.74 -20.64 10.09
N LEU A 316 3.30 -19.54 9.44
CA LEU A 316 4.19 -18.70 8.65
C LEU A 316 5.34 -18.16 9.50
N PHE A 317 5.07 -17.57 10.66
CA PHE A 317 6.11 -17.01 11.52
C PHE A 317 7.04 -18.09 12.09
N SER A 318 6.52 -19.29 12.41
CA SER A 318 7.34 -20.44 12.78
C SER A 318 8.29 -20.83 11.65
N LEU A 319 7.79 -20.95 10.41
CA LEU A 319 8.61 -21.29 9.25
C LEU A 319 9.70 -20.24 8.98
N LEU A 320 9.37 -18.96 9.12
CA LEU A 320 10.34 -17.88 8.97
C LEU A 320 11.39 -17.90 10.09
N ALA A 321 11.02 -18.30 11.30
CA ALA A 321 11.93 -18.42 12.43
C ALA A 321 12.90 -19.60 12.26
N ASP A 322 12.41 -20.75 11.79
CA ASP A 322 13.21 -21.95 11.54
C ASP A 322 14.35 -21.69 10.55
N ILE A 323 14.12 -20.82 9.57
CA ILE A 323 15.11 -20.41 8.55
C ILE A 323 15.86 -19.12 8.93
N LYS A 324 15.71 -18.67 10.18
CA LYS A 324 16.39 -17.49 10.76
C LYS A 324 16.12 -16.20 9.99
N MET A 325 14.92 -16.05 9.42
CA MET A 325 14.47 -14.78 8.84
C MET A 325 13.88 -13.84 9.89
N VAL A 326 13.30 -14.40 10.93
CA VAL A 326 12.77 -13.68 12.10
C VAL A 326 13.21 -14.41 13.37
N GLU A 327 13.09 -13.74 14.51
CA GLU A 327 13.28 -14.34 15.82
C GLU A 327 12.00 -14.15 16.64
N LEU A 328 11.48 -15.23 17.21
CA LEU A 328 10.27 -15.19 18.03
C LEU A 328 10.61 -14.94 19.51
N GLY A 329 9.69 -14.23 20.17
CA GLY A 329 9.66 -13.86 21.58
C GLY A 329 9.33 -15.03 22.49
#